data_AF-A0A2N2PSS2-F1
#
_entry.id   AF-A0A2N2PSS2-F1
#
_cell.length_a   1.000
_cell.length_b   1.000
_cell.length_c   1.000
_cell.angle_alpha   90.00
_cell.angle_beta   90.00
_cell.angle_gamma   90.00
#
_symmetry.space_group_name_H-M   'P 1'
#
loop_
_entity.id
_entity.type
_entity.pdbx_description
1 polymer ?
#
loop_
_entity_poly.entity_id
_entity_poly.type
_entity_poly.pdbx_seq_one_letter_code
_entity_poly.pdbx_strand_id
1 'polypeptide(L)'
;MSDWIRIARGALTLDTETFTAFRARGDVFFRGFLLIVALALIVGLPTLVIDTVHGLRGDTATEIADATAGFEQGLAQAIPFMQGIPSDVREQILAQVRQSFQLGAQIGSEIAQLPTILPRPLSAVLEAVGKWLSTPFGGAGFPLAAATLGAWLGYGIWVMLAARLLGGRAGLAEFFGVTSLFAVPHLLNIFDRAPFVGGVIGFIAFLWGAIIYVKATAVSQKLSIERAILAVLLPLLVAVVLLIVAIIGVAGIMGIIVASR
;
A
#
# COMPACT_ATOMS: atom_id res chain seq x y z
N MET A 1 -27.14 -3.02 -7.46
CA MET A 1 -26.01 -3.97 -7.41
C MET A 1 -25.47 -4.30 -8.81
N SER A 2 -26.34 -4.55 -9.79
CA SER A 2 -25.98 -4.82 -11.21
C SER A 2 -25.06 -3.77 -11.85
N ASP A 3 -25.26 -2.48 -11.55
CA ASP A 3 -24.46 -1.39 -12.10
C ASP A 3 -22.98 -1.43 -11.70
N TRP A 4 -22.69 -1.69 -10.43
CA TRP A 4 -21.31 -1.74 -9.93
C TRP A 4 -20.54 -2.92 -10.51
N ILE A 5 -21.20 -4.08 -10.67
CA ILE A 5 -20.60 -5.26 -11.29
C ILE A 5 -20.28 -4.99 -12.76
N ARG A 6 -21.19 -4.32 -13.48
CA ARG A 6 -20.97 -3.92 -14.87
C ARG A 6 -19.81 -2.95 -15.01
N ILE A 7 -19.72 -1.94 -14.14
CA ILE A 7 -18.61 -0.98 -14.12
C ILE A 7 -17.28 -1.69 -13.80
N ALA A 8 -17.27 -2.55 -12.78
CA ALA A 8 -16.08 -3.32 -12.41
C ALA A 8 -15.62 -4.23 -13.56
N ARG A 9 -16.54 -4.96 -14.18
CA ARG A 9 -16.24 -5.79 -15.36
C ARG A 9 -15.70 -4.95 -16.51
N GLY A 10 -16.36 -3.86 -16.86
CA GLY A 10 -15.93 -2.97 -17.94
C GLY A 10 -14.57 -2.33 -17.67
N ALA A 11 -14.28 -1.96 -16.41
CA ALA A 11 -12.96 -1.51 -16.00
C ALA A 11 -11.91 -2.61 -16.17
N LEU A 12 -12.21 -3.83 -15.70
CA LEU A 12 -11.32 -4.98 -15.83
C LEU A 12 -11.07 -5.38 -17.28
N THR A 13 -12.04 -5.21 -18.18
CA THR A 13 -11.86 -5.50 -19.62
C THR A 13 -11.37 -4.29 -20.42
N LEU A 14 -11.04 -3.18 -19.75
CA LEU A 14 -10.61 -1.92 -20.38
C LEU A 14 -11.60 -1.41 -21.45
N ASP A 15 -12.90 -1.64 -21.25
CA ASP A 15 -13.96 -1.24 -22.17
C ASP A 15 -14.10 0.28 -22.19
N THR A 16 -13.78 0.92 -23.32
CA THR A 16 -13.75 2.38 -23.43
C THR A 16 -15.12 3.01 -23.11
N GLU A 17 -16.22 2.36 -23.49
CA GLU A 17 -17.57 2.87 -23.24
C GLU A 17 -17.86 2.97 -21.74
N THR A 18 -17.42 1.99 -20.95
CA THR A 18 -17.54 2.04 -19.49
C THR A 18 -16.82 3.25 -18.90
N PHE A 19 -15.60 3.58 -19.34
CA PHE A 19 -14.86 4.73 -18.81
C PHE A 19 -15.48 6.06 -19.24
N THR A 20 -15.94 6.18 -20.49
CA THR A 20 -16.58 7.41 -20.99
C THR A 20 -17.95 7.63 -20.35
N ALA A 21 -18.75 6.57 -20.20
CA ALA A 21 -20.04 6.62 -19.51
C ALA A 21 -19.88 6.94 -18.02
N PHE A 22 -18.84 6.41 -17.36
CA PHE A 22 -18.53 6.74 -15.97
C PHE A 22 -18.11 8.20 -15.84
N ARG A 23 -17.22 8.68 -16.72
CA ARG A 23 -16.77 10.08 -16.79
C ARG A 23 -17.94 11.06 -16.92
N ALA A 24 -18.93 10.74 -17.76
CA ALA A 24 -20.04 11.63 -18.08
C ALA A 24 -21.02 11.86 -16.90
N ARG A 25 -20.87 11.14 -15.78
CA ARG A 25 -21.74 11.28 -14.61
C ARG A 25 -21.45 12.56 -13.84
N GLY A 26 -22.50 13.27 -13.41
CA GLY A 26 -22.37 14.48 -12.57
C GLY A 26 -21.77 14.21 -11.18
N ASP A 27 -21.93 12.99 -10.65
CA ASP A 27 -21.45 12.55 -9.33
C ASP A 27 -20.19 11.66 -9.41
N VAL A 28 -19.45 11.71 -10.53
CA VAL A 28 -18.35 10.77 -10.85
C VAL A 28 -17.26 10.74 -9.78
N PHE A 29 -16.90 11.90 -9.19
CA PHE A 29 -15.90 11.96 -8.13
C PHE A 29 -16.36 11.20 -6.88
N PHE A 30 -17.57 11.48 -6.40
CA PHE A 30 -18.11 10.86 -5.19
C PHE A 30 -18.29 9.35 -5.38
N ARG A 31 -18.72 8.90 -6.56
CA ARG A 31 -18.77 7.47 -6.89
C ARG A 31 -17.40 6.82 -6.88
N GLY A 32 -16.39 7.50 -7.42
CA GLY A 32 -15.02 6.99 -7.39
C GLY A 32 -14.44 6.92 -5.99
N PHE A 33 -14.70 7.92 -5.16
CA PHE A 33 -14.37 7.93 -3.74
C PHE A 33 -15.01 6.75 -3.01
N LEU A 34 -16.33 6.56 -3.16
CA LEU A 34 -17.06 5.45 -2.56
C LEU A 34 -16.55 4.09 -3.03
N LEU A 35 -16.16 3.97 -4.31
CA LEU A 35 -15.59 2.75 -4.86
C LEU A 35 -14.29 2.37 -4.13
N ILE A 36 -13.37 3.32 -3.97
CA ILE A 36 -12.10 3.10 -3.26
C ILE A 36 -12.37 2.72 -1.81
N VAL A 37 -13.24 3.47 -1.11
CA VAL A 37 -13.57 3.19 0.30
C VAL A 37 -14.18 1.80 0.45
N ALA A 38 -15.17 1.45 -0.38
CA ALA A 38 -15.82 0.16 -0.32
C ALA A 38 -14.83 -0.98 -0.59
N LEU A 39 -14.00 -0.86 -1.63
CA LEU A 39 -13.03 -1.90 -1.98
C LEU A 39 -11.95 -2.05 -0.91
N ALA A 40 -11.43 -0.95 -0.36
CA ALA A 40 -10.44 -0.99 0.73
C ALA A 40 -11.01 -1.67 1.98
N LEU A 41 -12.25 -1.34 2.37
CA LEU A 41 -12.91 -1.99 3.50
C LEU A 41 -13.15 -3.48 3.26
N ILE A 42 -13.56 -3.88 2.06
CA ILE A 42 -13.75 -5.28 1.68
C ILE A 42 -12.43 -6.05 1.78
N VAL A 43 -11.35 -5.51 1.17
CA VAL A 43 -10.01 -6.10 1.22
C VAL A 43 -9.46 -6.15 2.65
N GLY A 44 -9.85 -5.21 3.51
CA GLY A 44 -9.48 -5.17 4.92
C GLY A 44 -10.22 -6.17 5.82
N LEU A 45 -11.33 -6.79 5.37
CA LEU A 45 -12.14 -7.70 6.20
C LEU A 45 -11.36 -8.89 6.77
N PRO A 46 -10.50 -9.61 6.01
CA PRO A 46 -9.70 -10.68 6.57
C PRO A 46 -8.76 -10.20 7.68
N THR A 47 -8.28 -8.96 7.61
CA THR A 47 -7.44 -8.36 8.67
C THR A 47 -8.26 -8.08 9.91
N LEU A 48 -9.46 -7.51 9.76
CA LEU A 48 -10.38 -7.31 10.89
C LEU A 48 -10.64 -8.62 11.64
N VAL A 49 -10.96 -9.70 10.93
CA VAL A 49 -11.28 -11.00 11.54
C VAL A 49 -10.06 -11.55 12.29
N ILE A 50 -8.87 -11.54 11.66
CA ILE A 50 -7.65 -12.06 12.28
C ILE A 50 -7.27 -11.23 13.52
N ASP A 51 -7.22 -9.91 13.39
CA ASP A 51 -6.84 -9.02 14.49
C ASP A 51 -7.82 -9.15 15.67
N THR A 52 -9.12 -9.32 15.38
CA THR A 52 -10.14 -9.57 16.40
C THR A 52 -9.92 -10.91 17.09
N VAL A 53 -9.69 -12.00 16.35
CA VAL A 53 -9.46 -13.34 16.93
C VAL A 53 -8.18 -13.37 17.76
N HIS A 54 -7.11 -12.72 17.30
CA HIS A 54 -5.84 -12.63 18.02
C HIS A 54 -6.01 -11.84 19.31
N GLY A 55 -6.62 -10.66 19.24
CA GLY A 55 -6.82 -9.82 20.41
C GLY A 55 -7.79 -10.40 21.45
N LEU A 56 -8.76 -11.23 21.02
CA LEU A 56 -9.66 -11.95 21.94
C LEU A 56 -9.00 -13.17 22.61
N ARG A 57 -7.98 -13.77 22.00
CA ARG A 57 -7.23 -14.88 22.61
C ARG A 57 -6.41 -14.43 23.81
N GLY A 58 -6.10 -13.14 23.92
CA GLY A 58 -5.66 -12.49 25.17
C GLY A 58 -4.38 -13.07 25.80
N ASP A 59 -3.60 -13.82 25.04
CA ASP A 59 -2.47 -14.58 25.57
C ASP A 59 -1.17 -13.95 25.07
N THR A 60 -0.87 -12.76 25.63
CA THR A 60 0.33 -11.98 25.35
C THR A 60 1.61 -12.80 25.58
N ALA A 61 1.55 -13.80 26.48
CA ALA A 61 2.65 -14.72 26.71
C ALA A 61 2.84 -15.67 25.52
N THR A 62 1.76 -16.23 24.96
CA THR A 62 1.86 -16.98 23.70
C THR A 62 2.20 -16.11 22.49
N GLU A 63 1.74 -14.85 22.40
CA GLU A 63 2.12 -13.95 21.31
C GLU A 63 3.62 -13.62 21.33
N ILE A 64 4.20 -13.36 22.51
CA ILE A 64 5.64 -13.13 22.63
C ILE A 64 6.41 -14.43 22.32
N ALA A 65 5.91 -15.58 22.75
CA ALA A 65 6.52 -16.88 22.44
C ALA A 65 6.46 -17.19 20.94
N ASP A 66 5.32 -16.97 20.28
CA ASP A 66 5.10 -17.18 18.86
C ASP A 66 5.89 -16.17 18.02
N ALA A 67 5.95 -14.90 18.45
CA ALA A 67 6.78 -13.89 17.80
C ALA A 67 8.27 -14.21 17.92
N THR A 68 8.71 -14.72 19.07
CA THR A 68 10.11 -15.16 19.27
C THR A 68 10.43 -16.39 18.42
N ALA A 69 9.51 -17.36 18.35
CA ALA A 69 9.65 -18.54 17.51
C ALA A 69 9.69 -18.17 16.02
N GLY A 70 8.79 -17.29 15.58
CA GLY A 70 8.75 -16.78 14.19
C GLY A 70 9.99 -15.97 13.82
N PHE A 71 10.52 -15.18 14.75
CA PHE A 71 11.76 -14.44 14.56
C PHE A 71 12.98 -15.35 14.42
N GLU A 72 13.16 -16.34 15.30
CA GLU A 72 14.25 -17.31 15.18
C GLU A 72 14.11 -18.17 13.92
N GLN A 73 12.88 -18.51 13.53
CA GLN A 73 12.61 -19.23 12.27
C GLN A 73 12.92 -18.37 11.04
N GLY A 74 12.59 -17.07 11.06
CA GLY A 74 12.94 -16.12 10.01
C GLY A 74 14.45 -15.91 9.89
N LEU A 75 15.15 -15.81 11.02
CA LEU A 75 16.61 -15.80 11.07
C LEU A 75 17.21 -17.07 10.47
N ALA A 76 16.70 -18.24 10.86
CA ALA A 76 17.14 -19.52 10.31
C ALA A 76 16.94 -19.61 8.78
N GLN A 77 15.85 -19.05 8.26
CA GLN A 77 15.59 -18.95 6.82
C GLN A 77 16.47 -17.91 6.11
N ALA A 78 16.91 -16.86 6.81
CA ALA A 78 17.77 -15.82 6.26
C ALA A 78 19.26 -16.22 6.21
N ILE A 79 19.72 -17.08 7.11
CA ILE A 79 21.12 -17.56 7.19
C ILE A 79 21.65 -18.08 5.83
N PRO A 80 20.92 -18.91 5.06
CA PRO A 80 21.34 -19.34 3.73
C PRO A 80 21.63 -18.21 2.74
N PHE A 81 20.92 -17.08 2.83
CA PHE A 81 21.12 -15.92 1.97
C PHE A 81 22.32 -15.06 2.38
N MET A 82 22.85 -15.27 3.59
CA MET A 82 24.01 -14.56 4.14
C MET A 82 25.32 -15.38 4.05
N GLN A 83 25.33 -16.46 3.26
CA GLN A 83 26.50 -17.31 3.08
C GLN A 83 27.70 -16.59 2.43
N GLY A 84 27.45 -15.54 1.62
CA GLY A 84 28.49 -14.73 0.98
C GLY A 84 29.14 -13.66 1.87
N ILE A 85 28.69 -13.52 3.12
CA ILE A 85 29.24 -12.55 4.09
C ILE A 85 30.31 -13.26 4.95
N PRO A 86 31.45 -12.61 5.25
CA PRO A 86 32.45 -13.11 6.21
C PRO A 86 31.81 -13.53 7.55
N SER A 87 32.30 -14.61 8.15
CA SER A 87 31.65 -15.24 9.32
C SER A 87 31.60 -14.35 10.56
N ASP A 88 32.64 -13.55 10.78
CA ASP A 88 32.76 -12.56 11.85
C ASP A 88 31.72 -11.44 11.70
N VAL A 89 31.56 -10.90 10.49
CA VAL A 89 30.57 -9.86 10.19
C VAL A 89 29.15 -10.40 10.30
N ARG A 90 28.92 -11.63 9.82
CA ARG A 90 27.61 -12.31 9.91
C ARG A 90 27.20 -12.54 11.36
N GLU A 91 28.08 -13.03 12.21
CA GLU A 91 27.79 -13.24 13.64
C GLU A 91 27.45 -11.93 14.35
N GLN A 92 28.16 -10.84 14.03
CA GLN A 92 27.90 -9.53 14.59
C GLN A 92 26.53 -8.97 14.17
N ILE A 93 26.15 -9.12 12.90
CA ILE A 93 24.81 -8.76 12.39
C ILE A 93 23.73 -9.58 13.09
N LEU A 94 23.91 -10.91 13.20
CA LEU A 94 22.94 -11.80 13.86
C LEU A 94 22.78 -11.45 15.35
N ALA A 95 23.87 -11.16 16.05
CA ALA A 95 23.85 -10.75 17.44
C ALA A 95 23.11 -9.41 17.64
N GLN A 96 23.38 -8.42 16.79
CA GLN A 96 22.73 -7.12 16.83
C GLN A 96 21.22 -7.21 16.54
N VAL A 97 20.84 -8.05 15.57
CA VAL A 97 19.44 -8.30 15.21
C VAL A 97 18.70 -8.98 16.37
N ARG A 98 19.30 -9.99 17.01
CA ARG A 98 18.72 -10.64 18.22
C ARG A 98 18.56 -9.68 19.38
N GLN A 99 19.59 -8.87 19.66
CA GLN A 99 19.54 -7.89 20.74
C GLN A 99 18.43 -6.85 20.50
N SER A 100 18.29 -6.38 19.26
CA SER A 100 17.26 -5.41 18.88
C SER A 100 15.86 -5.99 19.02
N PHE A 101 15.67 -7.26 18.64
CA PHE A 101 14.42 -7.98 18.84
C PHE A 101 14.08 -8.17 20.32
N GLN A 102 15.05 -8.56 21.15
CA GLN A 102 14.86 -8.73 22.59
C GLN A 102 14.42 -7.41 23.26
N LEU A 103 15.05 -6.28 22.89
CA LEU A 103 14.64 -4.96 23.36
C LEU A 103 13.20 -4.62 22.91
N GLY A 104 12.86 -4.90 21.66
CA GLY A 104 11.49 -4.70 21.15
C GLY A 104 10.45 -5.57 21.88
N ALA A 105 10.77 -6.83 22.15
CA ALA A 105 9.90 -7.75 22.89
C ALA A 105 9.70 -7.31 24.34
N GLN A 106 10.76 -6.83 24.99
CA GLN A 106 10.69 -6.30 26.35
C GLN A 106 9.79 -5.06 26.42
N ILE A 107 10.01 -4.09 25.52
CA ILE A 107 9.16 -2.89 25.41
C ILE A 107 7.70 -3.27 25.13
N GLY A 108 7.46 -4.22 24.23
CA GLY A 108 6.11 -4.72 23.93
C GLY A 108 5.44 -5.33 25.15
N SER A 109 6.18 -6.10 25.96
CA SER A 109 5.67 -6.72 27.19
C SER A 109 5.35 -5.69 28.28
N GLU A 110 6.15 -4.63 28.40
CA GLU A 110 5.93 -3.54 29.36
C GLU A 110 4.70 -2.70 28.97
N ILE A 111 4.54 -2.41 27.68
CA ILE A 111 3.37 -1.69 27.15
C ILE A 111 2.09 -2.51 27.35
N ALA A 112 2.15 -3.82 27.11
CA ALA A 112 0.99 -4.71 27.31
C ALA A 112 0.54 -4.81 28.78
N GLN A 113 1.45 -4.56 29.73
CA GLN A 113 1.15 -4.55 31.16
C GLN A 113 0.61 -3.21 31.67
N LEU A 114 0.61 -2.16 30.85
CA LEU A 114 0.07 -0.87 31.26
C LEU A 114 -1.44 -0.97 31.56
N PRO A 115 -1.91 -0.30 32.63
CA PRO A 115 -3.32 -0.27 32.97
C PRO A 115 -4.10 0.42 31.86
N THR A 116 -5.00 -0.31 31.22
CA THR A 116 -5.89 0.21 30.17
C THR A 116 -7.24 0.57 30.77
N ILE A 117 -7.82 1.68 30.28
CA ILE A 117 -9.12 2.20 30.75
C ILE A 117 -10.28 1.25 30.39
N LEU A 118 -10.11 0.42 29.35
CA LEU A 118 -11.12 -0.51 28.87
C LEU A 118 -10.68 -1.96 29.13
N PRO A 119 -11.63 -2.89 29.38
CA PRO A 119 -11.32 -4.32 29.41
C PRO A 119 -10.62 -4.75 28.12
N ARG A 120 -9.51 -5.48 28.24
CA ARG A 120 -8.66 -5.94 27.13
C ARG A 120 -9.40 -6.53 25.91
N PRO A 121 -10.44 -7.40 26.05
CA PRO A 121 -11.14 -7.91 24.86
C PRO A 121 -11.91 -6.81 24.13
N LEU A 122 -12.44 -5.81 24.85
CA LEU A 122 -13.13 -4.68 24.25
C LEU A 122 -12.15 -3.73 23.56
N SER A 123 -10.99 -3.46 24.18
CA SER A 123 -9.96 -2.64 23.55
C SER A 123 -9.42 -3.29 22.28
N ALA A 124 -9.20 -4.61 22.29
CA ALA A 124 -8.76 -5.36 21.11
C ALA A 124 -9.75 -5.30 19.95
N VAL A 125 -11.05 -5.47 20.22
CA VAL A 125 -12.10 -5.36 19.19
C VAL A 125 -12.17 -3.93 18.64
N LEU A 126 -12.16 -2.92 19.52
CA LEU A 126 -12.21 -1.53 19.09
C LEU A 126 -10.97 -1.11 18.31
N GLU A 127 -9.79 -1.61 18.67
CA GLU A 127 -8.54 -1.39 17.94
C GLU A 127 -8.58 -2.06 16.56
N ALA A 128 -9.03 -3.33 16.49
CA ALA A 128 -9.18 -4.04 15.23
C ALA A 128 -10.17 -3.31 14.29
N VAL A 129 -11.30 -2.85 14.82
CA VAL A 129 -12.29 -2.04 14.07
C VAL A 129 -11.69 -0.70 13.66
N GLY A 130 -10.95 -0.01 14.54
CA GLY A 130 -10.30 1.25 14.24
C GLY A 130 -9.25 1.14 13.14
N LYS A 131 -8.42 0.10 13.20
CA LYS A 131 -7.43 -0.24 12.17
C LYS A 131 -8.10 -0.59 10.85
N TRP A 132 -9.16 -1.40 10.88
CA TRP A 132 -9.95 -1.75 9.69
C TRP A 132 -10.59 -0.52 9.04
N LEU A 133 -11.25 0.34 9.82
CA LEU A 133 -11.85 1.59 9.32
C LEU A 133 -10.80 2.57 8.78
N SER A 134 -9.56 2.49 9.25
CA SER A 134 -8.45 3.29 8.76
C SER A 134 -7.85 2.77 7.45
N THR A 135 -8.17 1.55 7.02
CA THR A 135 -7.60 0.96 5.78
C THR A 135 -7.79 1.82 4.53
N PRO A 136 -8.94 2.46 4.27
CA PRO A 136 -9.09 3.30 3.06
C PRO A 136 -8.22 4.55 3.11
N PHE A 137 -7.83 5.01 4.30
CA PHE A 137 -7.05 6.21 4.53
C PHE A 137 -5.56 5.92 4.73
N GLY A 138 -5.18 4.65 4.81
CA GLY A 138 -3.80 4.21 5.03
C GLY A 138 -2.86 4.61 3.88
N GLY A 139 -1.58 4.79 4.23
CA GLY A 139 -0.52 5.02 3.25
C GLY A 139 -0.11 3.71 2.58
N ALA A 140 0.05 3.72 1.26
CA ALA A 140 0.75 2.66 0.53
C ALA A 140 2.19 3.12 0.25
N GLY A 141 3.18 2.26 0.48
CA GLY A 141 4.59 2.60 0.24
C GLY A 141 4.92 2.87 -1.24
N PHE A 142 4.20 2.22 -2.16
CA PHE A 142 4.35 2.41 -3.61
C PHE A 142 3.03 2.93 -4.23
N PRO A 143 3.06 3.91 -5.15
CA PRO A 143 1.86 4.45 -5.77
C PRO A 143 1.09 3.37 -6.54
N LEU A 144 -0.24 3.37 -6.43
CA LEU A 144 -1.13 2.37 -7.04
C LEU A 144 -0.96 0.93 -6.52
N ALA A 145 -0.11 0.67 -5.51
CA ALA A 145 0.04 -0.67 -4.94
C ALA A 145 -1.17 -1.08 -4.09
N ALA A 146 -1.94 -0.11 -3.60
CA ALA A 146 -3.18 -0.35 -2.90
C ALA A 146 -4.24 0.68 -3.30
N ALA A 147 -5.49 0.24 -3.20
CA ALA A 147 -6.67 1.09 -3.37
C ALA A 147 -6.90 1.96 -2.11
N THR A 148 -5.97 2.84 -1.77
CA THR A 148 -6.12 3.79 -0.66
C THR A 148 -6.31 5.20 -1.15
N LEU A 149 -7.11 5.98 -0.43
CA LEU A 149 -7.38 7.38 -0.71
C LEU A 149 -6.10 8.22 -0.66
N GLY A 150 -5.21 7.95 0.30
CA GLY A 150 -3.95 8.66 0.45
C GLY A 150 -3.05 8.50 -0.77
N ALA A 151 -2.86 7.26 -1.23
CA ALA A 151 -2.05 6.99 -2.41
C ALA A 151 -2.71 7.53 -3.69
N TRP A 152 -4.01 7.29 -3.87
CA TRP A 152 -4.75 7.73 -5.05
C TRP A 152 -4.82 9.26 -5.19
N LEU A 153 -5.17 9.98 -4.12
CA LEU A 153 -5.22 11.45 -4.15
C LEU A 153 -3.82 12.03 -4.29
N GLY A 154 -2.87 11.58 -3.46
CA GLY A 154 -1.51 12.12 -3.44
C GLY A 154 -0.82 11.94 -4.79
N TYR A 155 -0.83 10.73 -5.34
CA TYR A 155 -0.23 10.45 -6.64
C TYR A 155 -1.04 11.05 -7.81
N GLY A 156 -2.38 11.01 -7.73
CA GLY A 156 -3.24 11.51 -8.79
C GLY A 156 -3.10 13.01 -9.05
N ILE A 157 -2.79 13.82 -8.04
CA ILE A 157 -2.47 15.25 -8.23
C ILE A 157 -1.29 15.40 -9.20
N TRP A 158 -0.20 14.66 -8.97
CA TRP A 158 0.99 14.74 -9.81
C TRP A 158 0.75 14.25 -11.23
N VAL A 159 0.00 13.14 -11.38
CA VAL A 159 -0.37 12.63 -12.70
C VAL A 159 -1.26 13.62 -13.44
N MET A 160 -2.22 14.26 -12.75
CA MET A 160 -3.07 15.27 -13.37
C MET A 160 -2.29 16.50 -13.80
N LEU A 161 -1.30 16.95 -13.01
CA LEU A 161 -0.40 18.03 -13.40
C LEU A 161 0.40 17.65 -14.65
N ALA A 162 1.02 16.47 -14.67
CA ALA A 162 1.75 15.96 -15.83
C ALA A 162 0.84 15.84 -17.07
N ALA A 163 -0.39 15.33 -16.89
CA ALA A 163 -1.36 15.21 -17.97
C ALA A 163 -1.77 16.59 -18.52
N ARG A 164 -1.95 17.59 -17.66
CA ARG A 164 -2.25 18.97 -18.07
C ARG A 164 -1.10 19.59 -18.86
N LEU A 165 0.14 19.36 -18.45
CA LEU A 165 1.33 19.79 -19.21
C LEU A 165 1.38 19.14 -20.61
N LEU A 166 0.85 17.93 -20.76
CA LEU A 166 0.77 17.20 -22.03
C LEU A 166 -0.50 17.52 -22.85
N GLY A 167 -1.28 18.53 -22.43
CA GLY A 167 -2.47 19.05 -23.13
C GLY A 167 -3.80 18.48 -22.64
N GLY A 168 -3.83 17.82 -21.49
CA GLY A 168 -5.03 17.27 -20.86
C GLY A 168 -6.05 18.34 -20.47
N ARG A 169 -7.34 18.03 -20.61
CA ARG A 169 -8.44 18.99 -20.46
C ARG A 169 -9.47 18.64 -19.38
N ALA A 170 -9.25 17.60 -18.59
CA ALA A 170 -10.23 17.17 -17.59
C ALA A 170 -10.30 18.11 -16.39
N GLY A 171 -11.51 18.19 -15.81
CA GLY A 171 -11.69 18.69 -14.45
C GLY A 171 -11.19 17.70 -13.40
N LEU A 172 -11.00 18.17 -12.16
CA LEU A 172 -10.59 17.33 -11.03
C LEU A 172 -11.56 16.16 -10.81
N ALA A 173 -12.86 16.46 -10.83
CA ALA A 173 -13.90 15.46 -10.57
C ALA A 173 -13.86 14.32 -11.61
N GLU A 174 -13.75 14.66 -12.90
CA GLU A 174 -13.66 13.67 -13.99
C GLU A 174 -12.39 12.83 -13.88
N PHE A 175 -11.24 13.46 -13.62
CA PHE A 175 -9.96 12.76 -13.54
C PHE A 175 -9.93 11.78 -12.36
N PHE A 176 -10.20 12.28 -11.15
CA PHE A 176 -10.19 11.43 -9.96
C PHE A 176 -11.29 10.37 -10.05
N GLY A 177 -12.50 10.78 -10.41
CA GLY A 177 -13.61 9.85 -10.58
C GLY A 177 -13.26 8.67 -11.49
N VAL A 178 -12.78 8.92 -12.71
CA VAL A 178 -12.46 7.83 -13.66
C VAL A 178 -11.22 7.02 -13.22
N THR A 179 -10.20 7.68 -12.67
CA THR A 179 -8.98 6.97 -12.21
C THR A 179 -9.24 6.05 -11.04
N SER A 180 -10.27 6.29 -10.22
CA SER A 180 -10.67 5.41 -9.12
C SER A 180 -10.95 3.95 -9.55
N LEU A 181 -11.27 3.72 -10.82
CA LEU A 181 -11.50 2.38 -11.37
C LEU A 181 -10.26 1.47 -11.26
N PHE A 182 -9.06 2.04 -11.06
CA PHE A 182 -7.85 1.27 -10.78
C PHE A 182 -7.97 0.42 -9.50
N ALA A 183 -8.86 0.81 -8.58
CA ALA A 183 -9.09 0.09 -7.34
C ALA A 183 -9.69 -1.31 -7.58
N VAL A 184 -10.42 -1.50 -8.68
CA VAL A 184 -11.16 -2.74 -8.98
C VAL A 184 -10.29 -4.00 -8.93
N PRO A 185 -9.15 -4.09 -9.65
CA PRO A 185 -8.29 -5.27 -9.58
C PRO A 185 -7.72 -5.54 -8.18
N HIS A 186 -7.61 -4.54 -7.30
CA HIS A 186 -7.15 -4.74 -5.93
C HIS A 186 -8.14 -5.52 -5.06
N LEU A 187 -9.36 -5.80 -5.54
CA LEU A 187 -10.24 -6.75 -4.86
C LEU A 187 -9.58 -8.13 -4.70
N LEU A 188 -8.68 -8.49 -5.62
CA LEU A 188 -7.92 -9.73 -5.56
C LEU A 188 -6.98 -9.79 -4.35
N ASN A 189 -6.61 -8.64 -3.77
CA ASN A 189 -5.74 -8.57 -2.59
C ASN A 189 -6.39 -9.19 -1.33
N ILE A 190 -7.69 -9.53 -1.38
CA ILE A 190 -8.31 -10.36 -0.35
C ILE A 190 -7.59 -11.72 -0.17
N PHE A 191 -6.90 -12.18 -1.22
CA PHE A 191 -6.11 -13.41 -1.23
C PHE A 191 -4.63 -13.21 -0.91
N ASP A 192 -4.18 -12.01 -0.54
CA ASP A 192 -2.76 -11.72 -0.24
C ASP A 192 -2.20 -12.58 0.90
N ARG A 193 -3.07 -13.12 1.76
CA ARG A 193 -2.72 -13.99 2.89
C ARG A 193 -2.45 -15.44 2.48
N ALA A 194 -2.75 -15.85 1.25
CA ALA A 194 -2.47 -17.19 0.78
C ALA A 194 -0.95 -17.36 0.55
N PRO A 195 -0.29 -18.34 1.19
CA PRO A 195 1.15 -18.56 1.00
C PRO A 195 1.46 -18.85 -0.48
N PHE A 196 2.56 -18.29 -0.99
CA PHE A 196 3.03 -18.35 -2.39
C PHE A 196 2.14 -17.70 -3.44
N VAL A 197 0.82 -17.68 -3.25
CA VAL A 197 -0.15 -17.16 -4.23
C VAL A 197 -0.42 -15.66 -4.02
N GLY A 198 -0.43 -15.20 -2.76
CA GLY A 198 -0.76 -13.82 -2.42
C GLY A 198 0.14 -12.78 -3.10
N GLY A 199 1.46 -12.98 -3.07
CA GLY A 199 2.39 -12.05 -3.72
C GLY A 199 2.21 -11.97 -5.24
N VAL A 200 1.93 -13.09 -5.91
CA VAL A 200 1.68 -13.13 -7.36
C VAL A 200 0.36 -12.43 -7.68
N ILE A 201 -0.69 -12.70 -6.91
CA ILE A 201 -2.00 -12.05 -7.08
C ILE A 201 -1.89 -10.53 -6.86
N GLY A 202 -1.25 -10.10 -5.78
CA GLY A 202 -1.04 -8.68 -5.49
C GLY A 202 -0.24 -7.98 -6.59
N PHE A 203 0.77 -8.65 -7.16
CA PHE A 203 1.52 -8.13 -8.31
C PHE A 203 0.66 -8.00 -9.58
N ILE A 204 -0.17 -9.00 -9.87
CA ILE A 204 -1.13 -8.95 -11.00
C ILE A 204 -2.13 -7.81 -10.78
N ALA A 205 -2.67 -7.67 -9.58
CA ALA A 205 -3.60 -6.61 -9.22
C ALA A 205 -2.97 -5.23 -9.41
N PHE A 206 -1.72 -5.07 -8.99
CA PHE A 206 -0.93 -3.86 -9.19
C PHE A 206 -0.72 -3.54 -10.68
N LEU A 207 -0.23 -4.48 -11.49
CA LEU A 207 0.00 -4.26 -12.92
C LEU A 207 -1.31 -3.91 -13.65
N TRP A 208 -2.39 -4.64 -13.34
CA TRP A 208 -3.68 -4.39 -13.95
C TRP A 208 -4.29 -3.06 -13.50
N GLY A 209 -4.11 -2.71 -12.22
CA GLY A 209 -4.46 -1.40 -11.66
C GLY A 209 -3.74 -0.28 -12.41
N ALA A 210 -2.43 -0.41 -12.65
CA ALA A 210 -1.65 0.55 -13.41
C ALA A 210 -2.15 0.72 -14.86
N ILE A 211 -2.48 -0.38 -15.55
CA ILE A 211 -3.03 -0.33 -16.92
C ILE A 211 -4.38 0.38 -16.94
N ILE A 212 -5.28 0.05 -16.00
CA ILE A 212 -6.57 0.71 -15.84
C ILE A 212 -6.36 2.21 -15.54
N TYR A 213 -5.39 2.56 -14.70
CA TYR A 213 -5.09 3.93 -14.33
C TYR A 213 -4.59 4.76 -15.53
N VAL A 214 -3.74 4.17 -16.40
CA VAL A 214 -3.31 4.78 -17.67
C VAL A 214 -4.51 4.98 -18.60
N LYS A 215 -5.34 3.96 -18.80
CA LYS A 215 -6.57 4.05 -19.60
C LYS A 215 -7.51 5.14 -19.06
N ALA A 216 -7.73 5.17 -17.76
CA ALA A 216 -8.53 6.18 -17.08
C ALA A 216 -7.98 7.59 -17.28
N THR A 217 -6.66 7.75 -17.23
CA THR A 217 -5.98 9.02 -17.49
C THR A 217 -6.19 9.45 -18.94
N ALA A 218 -6.02 8.54 -19.91
CA ALA A 218 -6.27 8.81 -21.33
C ALA A 218 -7.71 9.26 -21.57
N VAL A 219 -8.68 8.52 -21.04
CA VAL A 219 -10.11 8.80 -21.23
C VAL A 219 -10.56 10.06 -20.51
N SER A 220 -10.12 10.30 -19.28
CA SER A 220 -10.50 11.51 -18.54
C SER A 220 -9.84 12.76 -19.15
N GLN A 221 -8.55 12.69 -19.49
CA GLN A 221 -7.82 13.84 -20.02
C GLN A 221 -7.99 14.06 -21.52
N LYS A 222 -8.66 13.16 -22.24
CA LYS A 222 -8.78 13.15 -23.70
C LYS A 222 -7.39 13.14 -24.39
N LEU A 223 -6.48 12.37 -23.81
CA LEU A 223 -5.12 12.19 -24.31
C LEU A 223 -5.02 10.90 -25.12
N SER A 224 -4.04 10.84 -26.01
CA SER A 224 -3.62 9.56 -26.60
C SER A 224 -3.01 8.65 -25.53
N ILE A 225 -3.00 7.34 -25.76
CA ILE A 225 -2.50 6.38 -24.77
C ILE A 225 -1.02 6.64 -24.45
N GLU A 226 -0.21 7.00 -25.43
CA GLU A 226 1.23 7.28 -25.25
C GLU A 226 1.45 8.46 -24.30
N ARG A 227 0.66 9.54 -24.48
CA ARG A 227 0.72 10.71 -23.60
C ARG A 227 0.20 10.39 -22.21
N ALA A 228 -0.79 9.52 -22.09
CA ALA A 228 -1.29 9.07 -20.79
C ALA A 228 -0.25 8.21 -20.05
N ILE A 229 0.45 7.32 -20.75
CA ILE A 229 1.57 6.55 -20.17
C ILE A 229 2.64 7.53 -19.66
N LEU A 230 3.05 8.50 -20.47
CA LEU A 230 4.00 9.52 -20.05
C LEU A 230 3.51 10.32 -18.85
N ALA A 231 2.24 10.75 -18.84
CA ALA A 231 1.65 11.48 -17.71
C ALA A 231 1.69 10.69 -16.39
N VAL A 232 1.46 9.38 -16.46
CA VAL A 232 1.50 8.48 -15.30
C VAL A 232 2.96 8.24 -14.85
N LEU A 233 3.89 8.02 -15.78
CA LEU A 233 5.28 7.71 -15.44
C LEU A 233 6.10 8.95 -15.02
N LEU A 234 5.76 10.14 -15.51
CA LEU A 234 6.54 11.36 -15.27
C LEU A 234 6.72 11.68 -13.77
N PRO A 235 5.67 11.68 -12.93
CA PRO A 235 5.85 11.86 -11.48
C PRO A 235 6.79 10.85 -10.83
N LEU A 236 6.75 9.59 -11.29
CA LEU A 236 7.61 8.54 -10.75
C LEU A 236 9.08 8.80 -11.12
N LEU A 237 9.34 9.18 -12.38
CA LEU A 237 10.68 9.54 -12.83
C LEU A 237 11.23 10.74 -12.05
N VAL A 238 10.41 11.78 -11.84
CA VAL A 238 10.80 12.95 -11.04
C VAL A 238 11.11 12.55 -9.59
N ALA A 239 10.27 11.72 -8.97
CA ALA A 239 10.51 11.24 -7.62
C ALA A 239 11.82 10.44 -7.49
N VAL A 240 12.11 9.57 -8.46
CA VAL A 240 13.37 8.79 -8.51
C VAL A 240 14.58 9.71 -8.64
N VAL A 241 14.53 10.70 -9.53
CA VAL A 241 15.63 11.67 -9.70
C VAL A 241 15.85 12.46 -8.40
N LEU A 242 14.78 12.95 -7.77
CA LEU A 242 14.87 13.68 -6.51
C LEU A 242 15.44 12.81 -5.38
N LEU A 243 15.06 11.53 -5.32
CA LEU A 243 15.59 10.57 -4.35
C LEU A 243 17.09 10.35 -4.56
N ILE A 244 17.55 10.16 -5.80
CA ILE A 244 18.97 10.00 -6.13
C ILE A 244 19.75 11.26 -5.70
N VAL A 245 19.25 12.45 -6.02
CA VAL A 245 19.87 13.71 -5.63
C VAL A 245 19.93 13.85 -4.10
N ALA A 246 18.88 13.47 -3.39
CA ALA A 246 18.86 13.50 -1.93
C ALA A 246 19.88 12.53 -1.32
N ILE A 247 19.98 11.31 -1.84
CA ILE A 247 20.96 10.30 -1.37
C ILE A 247 22.39 10.80 -1.59
N ILE A 248 22.69 11.31 -2.79
CA ILE A 248 24.02 11.86 -3.12
C ILE A 248 24.33 13.07 -2.23
N GLY A 249 23.36 13.96 -2.03
CA GLY A 249 23.52 15.13 -1.16
C GLY A 249 23.81 14.76 0.29
N VAL A 250 23.05 13.81 0.87
CA VAL A 250 23.27 13.33 2.23
C VAL A 250 24.62 12.62 2.34
N ALA A 251 24.99 11.77 1.40
CA ALA A 251 26.29 11.09 1.39
C ALA A 251 27.45 12.10 1.29
N GLY A 252 27.31 13.14 0.48
CA GLY A 252 28.29 14.23 0.36
C GLY A 252 28.45 15.01 1.66
N ILE A 253 27.35 15.39 2.32
CA ILE A 253 27.38 16.07 3.62
C ILE A 253 28.02 15.18 4.70
N MET A 254 27.65 13.90 4.76
CA MET A 254 28.24 12.94 5.69
C MET A 254 29.74 12.75 5.45
N GLY A 255 30.17 12.69 4.19
CA GLY A 255 31.58 12.62 3.82
C GLY A 255 32.38 13.84 4.29
N ILE A 256 31.83 15.04 4.16
CA ILE A 256 32.45 16.28 4.67
C ILE A 256 32.56 16.23 6.20
N ILE A 257 31.51 15.81 6.90
CA ILE A 257 31.51 15.71 8.37
C ILE A 257 32.57 14.72 8.85
N VAL A 258 32.69 13.56 8.21
CA VAL A 258 33.70 12.54 8.57
C VAL A 258 35.11 13.04 8.27
N ALA A 259 35.33 13.72 7.13
CA ALA A 259 36.65 14.27 6.79
C ALA A 259 37.06 15.47 7.66
N SER A 260 36.12 16.11 8.35
CA SER A 260 36.36 17.23 9.27
C SER A 260 36.65 16.83 10.72
N ARG A 261 36.62 15.53 11.03
CA ARG A 261 36.99 14.97 12.34
C ARG A 261 38.38 14.34 12.28
#